data_AF-A0A2W6ZJD3-F1
#
_entry.id   AF-A0A2W6ZJD3-F1
#
_cell.length_a   1.000
_cell.length_b   1.000
_cell.length_c   1.000
_cell.angle_alpha   90.00
_cell.angle_beta   90.00
_cell.angle_gamma   90.00
#
_symmetry.space_group_name_H-M   'P 1'
#
loop_
_entity.id
_entity.type
_entity.pdbx_description
1 polymer ?
#
loop_
_entity_poly.entity_id
_entity_poly.type
_entity_poly.pdbx_seq_one_letter_code
_entity_poly.pdbx_strand_id
1 'polypeptide(L)'
;ELEHYPGMTEAQISRLAADCAQRHGLRAVRVDHRVGRVLPGEAIVLVAVTADRRGPAQRGGQELLEALKHEAPFWKREWSGGVGAWVEGNTAF
;
A
#
# COMPACT_ATOMS: atom_id res chain seq x y z
N GLU A 1 -12.48 2.07 -7.98
CA GLU A 1 -11.97 0.76 -8.44
C GLU A 1 -10.46 0.86 -8.54
N LEU A 2 -9.76 -0.21 -8.19
CA LEU A 2 -8.30 -0.29 -8.16
C LEU A 2 -7.83 -1.40 -9.10
N GLU A 3 -6.93 -1.05 -10.01
CA GLU A 3 -6.24 -2.00 -10.87
C GLU A 3 -4.75 -2.06 -10.50
N HIS A 4 -4.11 -3.18 -10.82
CA HIS A 4 -2.70 -3.44 -10.52
C HIS A 4 -2.03 -4.19 -11.66
N TYR A 5 -0.70 -4.25 -11.65
CA TYR A 5 0.06 -5.07 -12.59
C TYR A 5 0.34 -6.43 -11.93
N PRO A 6 -0.32 -7.53 -12.35
CA PRO A 6 -0.14 -8.83 -11.71
C PRO A 6 1.31 -9.32 -11.77
N GLY A 7 1.82 -9.79 -10.64
CA GLY A 7 3.21 -10.22 -10.47
C GLY A 7 4.14 -9.07 -10.10
N MET A 8 4.11 -7.95 -10.83
CA MET A 8 4.97 -6.80 -10.57
C MET A 8 4.59 -6.08 -9.28
N THR A 9 3.29 -5.86 -9.04
CA THR A 9 2.83 -5.19 -7.81
C THR A 9 3.19 -6.00 -6.58
N GLU A 10 2.96 -7.32 -6.59
CA GLU A 10 3.26 -8.23 -5.49
C GLU A 10 4.78 -8.30 -5.22
N ALA A 11 5.59 -8.32 -6.28
CA ALA A 11 7.05 -8.28 -6.17
C ALA A 11 7.54 -6.95 -5.56
N GLN A 12 6.98 -5.82 -6.01
CA GLN A 12 7.35 -4.51 -5.47
C GLN A 12 6.92 -4.36 -4.01
N ILE A 13 5.71 -4.80 -3.64
CA ILE A 13 5.27 -4.82 -2.24
C ILE A 13 6.24 -5.64 -1.37
N SER A 14 6.63 -6.83 -1.86
CA SER A 14 7.57 -7.70 -1.15
C SER A 14 8.93 -7.05 -0.96
N ARG A 15 9.44 -6.35 -2.00
CA ARG A 15 10.70 -5.60 -1.94
C ARG A 15 10.63 -4.48 -0.90
N LEU A 16 9.61 -3.63 -0.97
CA LEU A 16 9.42 -2.51 -0.05
C LEU A 16 9.29 -3.00 1.41
N ALA A 17 8.56 -4.09 1.64
CA ALA A 17 8.41 -4.69 2.96
C ALA A 17 9.76 -5.20 3.51
N ALA A 18 10.56 -5.88 2.68
CA ALA A 18 11.88 -6.36 3.07
C ALA A 18 12.85 -5.20 3.37
N ASP A 19 12.90 -4.19 2.51
CA ASP A 19 13.75 -3.02 2.68
C ASP A 19 13.41 -2.27 3.97
N CYS A 20 12.11 -2.07 4.24
CA CYS A 20 11.64 -1.40 5.46
C CYS A 20 11.92 -2.24 6.71
N ALA A 21 11.73 -3.57 6.63
CA ALA A 21 12.03 -4.48 7.73
C ALA A 21 13.51 -4.43 8.12
N GLN A 22 14.41 -4.45 7.14
CA GLN A 22 15.85 -4.34 7.38
C GLN A 22 16.22 -2.98 7.98
N ARG A 23 15.68 -1.89 7.44
CA ARG A 23 16.02 -0.52 7.86
C ARG A 23 15.60 -0.21 9.29
N HIS A 24 14.42 -0.67 9.70
CA HIS A 24 13.86 -0.38 11.03
C HIS A 24 14.06 -1.51 12.04
N GLY A 25 14.52 -2.70 11.62
CA GLY A 25 14.61 -3.87 12.49
C GLY A 25 13.24 -4.45 12.83
N LEU A 26 12.35 -4.55 11.84
CA LEU A 26 11.04 -5.19 12.01
C LEU A 26 11.21 -6.71 12.04
N ARG A 27 10.42 -7.38 12.89
CA ARG A 27 10.45 -8.84 13.09
C ARG A 27 9.52 -9.58 12.14
N ALA A 28 8.40 -8.95 11.80
CA ALA A 28 7.44 -9.46 10.83
C ALA A 28 6.71 -8.28 10.18
N VAL A 29 6.34 -8.46 8.91
CA VAL A 29 5.58 -7.51 8.11
C VAL A 29 4.50 -8.27 7.36
N ARG A 30 3.27 -7.75 7.38
CA ARG A 30 2.15 -8.21 6.58
C ARG A 30 1.58 -7.02 5.83
N VAL A 31 1.49 -7.15 4.51
CA VAL A 31 0.77 -6.23 3.64
C VAL A 31 -0.37 -7.01 2.99
N ASP A 32 -1.57 -6.44 3.08
CA ASP A 32 -2.74 -6.87 2.32
C ASP A 32 -3.31 -5.67 1.59
N HIS A 33 -3.44 -5.77 0.26
CA HIS A 33 -3.93 -4.69 -0.58
C HIS A 33 -5.07 -5.21 -1.46
N ARG A 34 -6.20 -4.50 -1.47
CA ARG A 34 -7.35 -4.84 -2.31
C ARG A 34 -7.17 -4.35 -3.74
N VAL A 35 -7.79 -5.07 -4.67
CA VAL A 35 -7.95 -4.68 -6.07
C VAL A 35 -9.41 -4.90 -6.48
N GLY A 36 -9.83 -4.32 -7.59
CA GLY A 36 -11.21 -4.31 -8.06
C GLY A 36 -12.05 -3.20 -7.42
N ARG A 37 -13.36 -3.44 -7.30
CA ARG A 37 -14.30 -2.43 -6.79
C ARG A 37 -14.17 -2.31 -5.28
N VAL A 38 -13.91 -1.09 -4.81
CA VAL A 38 -13.86 -0.72 -3.40
C VAL A 38 -14.78 0.48 -3.19
N LEU A 39 -15.68 0.38 -2.22
CA LEU A 39 -16.67 1.41 -1.91
C LEU A 39 -16.12 2.41 -0.87
N PRO A 40 -16.65 3.66 -0.84
CA PRO A 40 -16.30 4.61 0.21
C PRO A 40 -16.51 4.02 1.61
N GLY A 41 -15.51 4.18 2.49
CA GLY A 41 -15.50 3.64 3.85
C GLY A 41 -14.92 2.23 3.99
N GLU A 42 -14.64 1.53 2.89
CA GLU A 42 -13.98 0.22 2.94
C GLU A 42 -12.45 0.35 3.08
N ALA A 43 -11.84 -0.57 3.84
CA ALA A 43 -10.39 -0.66 3.95
C ALA A 43 -9.77 -1.09 2.62
N ILE A 44 -8.85 -0.29 2.09
CA ILE A 44 -8.12 -0.57 0.84
C ILE A 44 -6.84 -1.37 1.10
N VAL A 45 -6.10 -0.98 2.13
CA VAL A 45 -4.79 -1.54 2.46
C VAL A 45 -4.66 -1.77 3.97
N LEU A 46 -4.03 -2.87 4.34
CA LEU A 46 -3.57 -3.18 5.69
C LEU A 46 -2.05 -3.30 5.67
N VAL A 47 -1.41 -2.59 6.59
CA VAL A 47 0.01 -2.76 6.91
C VAL A 47 0.12 -3.11 8.39
N ALA A 48 0.60 -4.31 8.69
CA ALA A 48 0.85 -4.76 10.05
C ALA A 48 2.32 -5.12 10.23
N VAL A 49 2.94 -4.58 11.28
CA VAL A 49 4.37 -4.76 11.56
C VAL A 49 4.58 -5.10 13.02
N THR A 50 5.65 -5.84 13.31
CA THR A 50 6.10 -6.11 14.68
C THR A 50 7.57 -5.72 14.83
N ALA A 51 7.95 -5.25 16.02
CA ALA A 51 9.33 -4.96 16.37
C ALA A 51 9.52 -5.07 17.89
N ASP A 52 10.77 -5.18 18.34
CA ASP A 52 11.10 -5.33 19.78
C ASP A 52 10.62 -4.13 20.62
N ARG A 53 10.49 -2.95 20.00
CA ARG A 53 10.01 -1.72 20.64
C ARG A 53 9.03 -1.00 19.73
N ARG A 54 8.11 -0.26 20.35
CA ARG A 54 7.08 0.51 19.63
C ARG A 54 7.65 1.54 18.64
N GLY A 55 8.80 2.14 18.94
CA GLY A 55 9.39 3.19 18.11
C GLY A 55 9.73 2.72 16.68
N PRO A 56 10.54 1.66 16.53
CA PRO A 56 10.75 1.01 15.24
C PRO A 56 9.47 0.55 14.54
N ALA A 57 8.52 -0.06 15.27
CA ALA A 57 7.25 -0.50 14.69
C ALA A 57 6.45 0.67 14.10
N GLN A 58 6.34 1.78 14.83
CA GLN A 58 5.62 2.99 14.38
C GLN A 58 6.28 3.59 13.13
N ARG A 59 7.61 3.80 13.16
CA ARG A 59 8.32 4.41 12.02
C ARG A 59 8.32 3.52 10.79
N GLY A 60 8.60 2.22 10.96
CA GLY A 60 8.60 1.27 9.85
C GLY A 60 7.21 1.09 9.24
N GLY A 61 6.17 1.00 10.07
CA GLY A 61 4.79 0.93 9.57
C GLY A 61 4.38 2.16 8.76
N GLN A 62 4.72 3.36 9.26
CA GLN A 62 4.43 4.62 8.56
C GLN A 62 5.22 4.73 7.24
N GLU A 63 6.52 4.45 7.27
CA GLU A 63 7.36 4.48 6.07
C GLU A 63 6.87 3.49 5.01
N LEU A 64 6.53 2.25 5.41
CA LEU A 64 6.04 1.25 4.47
C LEU A 64 4.71 1.67 3.85
N LEU A 65 3.78 2.23 4.62
CA LEU A 65 2.51 2.73 4.08
C LEU A 65 2.74 3.84 3.04
N GLU A 66 3.65 4.78 3.31
CA GLU A 66 3.96 5.85 2.36
C GLU A 66 4.68 5.33 1.12
N ALA A 67 5.63 4.40 1.28
CA ALA A 67 6.30 3.76 0.15
C ALA A 67 5.31 3.00 -0.74
N LEU A 68 4.36 2.26 -0.16
CA LEU A 68 3.32 1.56 -0.91
C LEU A 68 2.47 2.51 -1.76
N LYS A 69 2.10 3.67 -1.21
CA LYS A 69 1.33 4.67 -1.97
C LYS A 69 2.10 5.15 -3.20
N HIS A 70 3.40 5.43 -3.07
CA HIS A 70 4.18 6.09 -4.11
C HIS A 70 4.84 5.13 -5.10
N GLU A 71 5.25 3.95 -4.65
CA GLU A 71 6.12 3.05 -5.40
C GLU A 71 5.42 1.78 -5.89
N ALA A 72 4.28 1.38 -5.31
CA ALA A 72 3.56 0.21 -5.77
C ALA A 72 2.65 0.55 -6.98
N PRO A 73 2.72 -0.21 -8.08
CA PRO A 73 1.96 0.09 -9.29
C PRO A 73 0.47 -0.26 -9.11
N PHE A 74 -0.30 0.74 -8.70
CA PHE A 74 -1.76 0.74 -8.64
C PHE A 74 -2.32 1.91 -9.44
N TRP A 75 -3.48 1.68 -10.07
CA TRP A 75 -4.21 2.72 -10.79
C TRP A 75 -5.63 2.81 -10.25
N LYS A 76 -6.06 4.04 -9.97
CA LYS A 76 -7.38 4.32 -9.41
C LYS A 76 -8.31 4.83 -10.51
N ARG A 77 -9.45 4.15 -10.68
CA ARG A 77 -10.58 4.59 -11.49
C ARG A 77 -11.75 4.97 -10.58
N GLU A 78 -12.17 6.23 -10.64
CA GLU A 78 -13.32 6.75 -9.91
C GLU A 78 -14.58 6.66 -10.76
N TRP A 79 -15.70 6.31 -10.14
CA TRP A 79 -16.97 6.07 -10.83
C TRP A 79 -18.02 7.06 -10.35
N SER A 80 -18.65 7.80 -11.27
CA SER A 80 -19.76 8.70 -10.98
C SER A 80 -20.80 8.61 -12.10
N GLY A 81 -22.08 8.43 -11.74
CA GLY A 81 -23.16 8.32 -12.73
C GLY A 81 -22.98 7.20 -13.77
N GLY A 82 -22.22 6.14 -13.43
CA GLY A 82 -21.89 5.05 -14.36
C GLY A 82 -20.70 5.33 -15.29
N VAL A 83 -20.12 6.54 -15.24
CA VAL A 83 -18.93 6.91 -16.00
C VAL A 83 -17.69 6.72 -15.11
N GLY A 84 -16.68 6.03 -15.65
CA GLY A 84 -15.40 5.80 -14.98
C GLY A 84 -14.32 6.75 -15.50
N ALA A 85 -13.61 7.44 -14.59
CA ALA A 85 -12.48 8.32 -14.92
C ALA A 85 -11.21 7.86 -14.19
N TRP A 86 -10.09 7.81 -14.91
CA TRP A 86 -8.79 7.52 -14.33
C TRP A 86 -8.26 8.74 -13.58
N VAL A 87 -7.65 8.52 -12.43
CA VAL A 87 -7.01 9.58 -11.65
C VAL A 87 -5.54 9.71 -12.10
N GLU A 88 -5.15 10.89 -12.56
CA GLU A 88 -3.85 11.15 -13.20
C GLU A 88 -2.65 11.28 -12.23
N GLY A 89 -2.79 10.81 -11.00
CA GLY A 89 -1.69 10.79 -10.04
C GLY A 89 -2.16 10.50 -8.62
N ASN A 90 -1.19 10.24 -7.75
CA ASN A 90 -1.48 10.20 -6.32
C ASN A 90 -1.64 11.62 -5.81
N THR A 91 -2.71 11.84 -5.04
CA THR A 91 -2.86 13.07 -4.26
C THR A 91 -1.69 13.16 -3.29
N ALA A 92 -0.80 14.13 -3.49
CA ALA A 92 0.22 14.47 -2.49
C ALA A 92 -0.49 15.00 -1.24
N PHE A 93 -0.16 14.43 -0.07
CA PHE A 93 -0.50 15.00 1.23
C PHE A 93 0.73 15.66 1.83
#